data_AF-A0A812EBN6-F1
#
_entry.id   AF-A0A812EBN6-F1
#
_cell.length_a   1.000
_cell.length_b   1.000
_cell.length_c   1.000
_cell.angle_alpha   90.00
_cell.angle_beta   90.00
_cell.angle_gamma   90.00
#
_symmetry.space_group_name_H-M   'P 1'
#
loop_
_entity.id
_entity.type
_entity.pdbx_description
1 polymer ?
#
loop_
_entity_poly.entity_id
_entity_poly.type
_entity_poly.pdbx_seq_one_letter_code
_entity_poly.pdbx_strand_id
1 'polypeptide(L)'
;MGLLSSTSLLMCIAIFGLACAEVKLCVTSQQEITKCNTFSNIACVLGTDSINCVNKINNNEADVTVLDGGDIYLAGKCHSMKPILSENTGATPPGVGYYAVAVAKKSSHVTIQTLEGTKSCHTGVNKTSGWFVPMSVLFPHQNNQLQLASAFSIKVVCLVLPWFESVNCAPLIAKEKQQQFILWIQRCC
;
A
#
# COMPACT_ATOMS: atom_id res chain seq x y z
N MET A 1 18.40 -61.02 -2.04
CA MET A 1 17.37 -59.96 -2.05
C MET A 1 18.03 -58.69 -1.52
N GLY A 2 18.30 -57.71 -2.38
CA GLY A 2 19.03 -56.50 -1.99
C GLY A 2 19.30 -55.58 -3.19
N LEU A 3 18.24 -54.96 -3.72
CA LEU A 3 18.29 -53.95 -4.79
C LEU A 3 17.33 -52.81 -4.42
N LEU A 4 17.62 -52.09 -3.34
CA LEU A 4 16.91 -50.88 -2.92
C LEU A 4 17.91 -49.92 -2.25
N SER A 5 18.77 -49.24 -3.02
CA SER A 5 19.53 -48.12 -2.43
C SER A 5 20.05 -47.05 -3.41
N SER A 6 20.11 -47.29 -4.73
CA SER A 6 20.64 -46.27 -5.66
C SER A 6 19.61 -45.36 -6.32
N THR A 7 18.35 -45.79 -6.48
CA THR A 7 17.33 -44.97 -7.18
C THR A 7 16.63 -43.95 -6.28
N SER A 8 16.54 -44.21 -4.98
CA SER A 8 15.91 -43.29 -4.02
C SER A 8 16.76 -42.04 -3.72
N LEU A 9 18.09 -42.12 -3.85
CA LEU A 9 18.98 -40.98 -3.60
C LEU A 9 18.96 -39.95 -4.75
N LEU A 10 18.80 -40.43 -5.99
CA LEU A 10 18.72 -39.59 -7.19
C LEU A 10 17.42 -38.77 -7.27
N MET A 11 16.33 -39.26 -6.68
CA MET A 11 15.06 -38.52 -6.65
C MET A 11 15.11 -37.32 -5.68
N CYS A 12 15.91 -37.39 -4.61
CA CYS A 12 16.05 -36.29 -3.65
C CYS A 12 16.82 -35.09 -4.23
N ILE A 13 17.80 -35.31 -5.10
CA ILE A 13 18.60 -34.21 -5.68
C ILE A 13 17.75 -33.37 -6.66
N ALA A 14 16.77 -33.98 -7.34
CA ALA A 14 15.84 -33.27 -8.21
C ALA A 14 14.80 -32.40 -7.46
N ILE A 15 14.61 -32.62 -6.15
CA ILE A 15 13.64 -31.88 -5.33
C ILE A 15 14.30 -30.64 -4.68
N PHE A 16 15.61 -30.66 -4.42
CA PHE A 16 16.35 -29.56 -3.79
C PHE A 16 17.02 -28.59 -4.77
N GLY A 17 16.83 -28.76 -6.08
CA GLY A 17 17.29 -27.83 -7.12
C GLY A 17 16.41 -26.58 -7.27
N LEU A 18 15.81 -26.07 -6.18
CA LEU A 18 15.07 -24.81 -6.21
C LEU A 18 16.09 -23.66 -6.21
N ALA A 19 16.57 -23.28 -7.40
CA ALA A 19 17.10 -21.94 -7.56
C ALA A 19 15.98 -20.97 -7.12
N CYS A 20 16.27 -20.13 -6.11
CA CYS A 20 15.34 -19.09 -5.69
C CYS A 20 14.98 -18.26 -6.92
N ALA A 21 13.71 -18.29 -7.33
CA ALA A 21 13.25 -17.49 -8.45
C ALA A 21 13.46 -16.01 -8.09
N GLU A 22 13.96 -15.23 -9.04
CA GLU A 22 14.14 -13.80 -8.88
C GLU A 22 12.80 -13.13 -8.51
N VAL A 23 12.79 -12.35 -7.42
CA VAL A 23 11.59 -11.69 -6.89
C VAL A 23 11.14 -10.58 -7.84
N LYS A 24 9.86 -10.55 -8.20
CA LYS A 24 9.25 -9.51 -9.05
C LYS A 24 8.65 -8.37 -8.22
N LEU A 25 9.30 -7.21 -8.23
CA LEU A 25 8.79 -5.97 -7.63
C LEU A 25 7.90 -5.21 -8.61
N CYS A 26 6.64 -5.00 -8.24
CA CYS A 26 5.73 -4.11 -8.96
C CYS A 26 5.92 -2.66 -8.54
N VAL A 27 6.01 -1.76 -9.53
CA VAL A 27 6.18 -0.31 -9.37
C VAL A 27 5.16 0.43 -10.22
N THR A 28 4.91 1.70 -9.92
CA THR A 28 3.76 2.46 -10.46
C THR A 28 4.14 3.60 -11.40
N SER A 29 5.42 3.92 -11.54
CA SER A 29 5.89 5.01 -12.41
C SER A 29 7.10 4.64 -13.27
N GLN A 30 7.29 5.39 -14.35
CA GLN A 30 8.44 5.18 -15.24
C GLN A 30 9.78 5.47 -14.53
N GLN A 31 9.77 6.42 -13.59
CA GLN A 31 10.92 6.74 -12.75
C GLN A 31 11.24 5.59 -11.79
N GLU A 32 10.21 4.98 -11.19
CA GLU A 32 10.39 3.84 -10.29
C GLU A 32 10.88 2.59 -11.03
N ILE A 33 10.37 2.28 -12.23
CA ILE A 33 10.88 1.12 -12.99
C ILE A 33 12.32 1.33 -13.45
N THR A 34 12.67 2.56 -13.85
CA THR A 34 14.06 2.90 -14.19
C THR A 34 14.98 2.70 -12.99
N LYS A 35 14.56 3.15 -11.79
CA LYS A 35 15.29 2.91 -10.54
C LYS A 35 15.33 1.43 -10.18
N CYS A 36 14.23 0.71 -10.32
CA CYS A 36 14.09 -0.70 -9.98
C CYS A 36 15.09 -1.54 -10.78
N ASN A 37 15.20 -1.27 -12.09
CA ASN A 37 16.12 -1.97 -12.99
C ASN A 37 17.62 -1.74 -12.67
N THR A 38 17.96 -0.86 -11.72
CA THR A 38 19.34 -0.70 -11.25
C THR A 38 19.74 -1.71 -10.17
N PHE A 39 18.77 -2.37 -9.52
CA PHE A 39 19.04 -3.38 -8.51
C PHE A 39 19.35 -4.73 -9.18
N SER A 40 20.44 -5.37 -8.77
CA SER A 40 20.73 -6.76 -9.14
C SER A 40 19.93 -7.72 -8.25
N ASN A 41 19.31 -8.76 -8.83
CA ASN A 41 18.51 -9.81 -8.17
C ASN A 41 17.04 -9.45 -7.84
N ILE A 42 16.47 -8.47 -8.55
CA ILE A 42 15.04 -8.15 -8.49
C ILE A 42 14.55 -7.90 -9.92
N ALA A 43 13.50 -8.62 -10.32
CA ALA A 43 12.78 -8.36 -11.54
C ALA A 43 11.75 -7.24 -11.32
N CYS A 44 11.51 -6.40 -12.32
CA CYS A 44 10.65 -5.23 -12.16
C CYS A 44 9.43 -5.32 -13.08
N VAL A 45 8.24 -5.04 -12.54
CA VAL A 45 6.96 -5.05 -13.26
C VAL A 45 6.31 -3.68 -13.13
N LEU A 46 5.87 -3.10 -14.25
CA LEU A 46 5.13 -1.84 -14.22
C LEU A 46 3.63 -2.10 -14.04
N GLY A 47 3.03 -1.46 -13.04
CA GLY A 47 1.59 -1.31 -12.88
C GLY A 47 1.14 0.12 -13.19
N THR A 48 -0.15 0.31 -13.47
CA THR A 48 -0.72 1.64 -13.73
C THR A 48 -0.86 2.49 -12.46
N ASP A 49 -1.05 1.83 -11.32
CA ASP A 49 -1.29 2.41 -10.00
C ASP A 49 -1.06 1.34 -8.92
N SER A 50 -1.18 1.72 -7.65
CA SER A 50 -0.94 0.83 -6.51
C SER A 50 -1.91 -0.37 -6.48
N ILE A 51 -3.17 -0.17 -6.88
CA ILE A 51 -4.20 -1.22 -6.89
C ILE A 51 -3.97 -2.20 -8.05
N ASN A 52 -3.51 -1.70 -9.20
CA ASN A 52 -3.07 -2.53 -10.31
C ASN A 52 -1.91 -3.44 -9.89
N CYS A 53 -0.94 -2.92 -9.13
CA CYS A 53 0.12 -3.76 -8.56
C CYS A 53 -0.43 -4.83 -7.59
N VAL A 54 -1.40 -4.49 -6.73
CA VAL A 54 -2.09 -5.47 -5.88
C VAL A 54 -2.77 -6.55 -6.72
N ASN A 55 -3.46 -6.19 -7.80
CA ASN A 55 -4.09 -7.15 -8.70
C ASN A 55 -3.07 -8.04 -9.43
N LYS A 56 -1.97 -7.45 -9.89
CA LYS A 56 -0.85 -8.20 -10.52
C LYS A 56 -0.27 -9.23 -9.56
N ILE A 57 -0.12 -8.88 -8.29
CA ILE A 57 0.30 -9.83 -7.26
C ILE A 57 -0.74 -10.94 -7.09
N ASN A 58 -2.02 -10.59 -6.95
CA ASN A 58 -3.10 -11.57 -6.84
C ASN A 58 -3.16 -12.55 -8.03
N ASN A 59 -2.75 -12.09 -9.22
CA ASN A 59 -2.73 -12.85 -10.46
C ASN A 59 -1.40 -13.60 -10.72
N ASN A 60 -0.44 -13.58 -9.78
CA ASN A 60 0.91 -14.15 -9.93
C ASN A 60 1.76 -13.49 -11.04
N GLU A 61 1.46 -12.24 -11.41
CA GLU A 61 2.25 -11.46 -12.37
C GLU A 61 3.41 -10.71 -11.69
N ALA A 62 3.31 -10.45 -10.40
CA ALA A 62 4.34 -9.85 -9.54
C ALA A 62 4.34 -10.52 -8.16
N ASP A 63 5.42 -10.35 -7.40
CA ASP A 63 5.57 -10.99 -6.08
C ASP A 63 5.37 -9.98 -4.95
N VAL A 64 5.98 -8.79 -5.07
CA VAL A 64 6.02 -7.75 -4.02
C VAL A 64 5.64 -6.38 -4.58
N THR A 65 5.12 -5.49 -3.73
CA THR A 65 4.92 -4.06 -4.03
C THR A 65 4.98 -3.24 -2.74
N VAL A 66 5.24 -1.94 -2.85
CA VAL A 66 5.24 -0.99 -1.74
C VAL A 66 3.88 -0.28 -1.68
N LEU A 67 3.24 -0.25 -0.51
CA LEU A 67 1.89 0.31 -0.35
C LEU A 67 1.79 1.28 0.82
N ASP A 68 0.87 2.23 0.72
CA ASP A 68 0.48 3.04 1.87
C ASP A 68 -0.62 2.33 2.70
N GLY A 69 -0.86 2.78 3.94
CA GLY A 69 -1.76 2.11 4.88
C GLY A 69 -3.17 1.86 4.35
N GLY A 70 -3.72 2.79 3.57
CA GLY A 70 -5.03 2.61 2.94
C GLY A 70 -5.05 1.53 1.88
N ASP A 71 -4.01 1.41 1.06
CA ASP A 71 -3.92 0.36 0.04
C ASP A 71 -3.65 -1.01 0.69
N ILE A 72 -2.92 -1.06 1.81
CA ILE A 72 -2.73 -2.28 2.62
C ILE A 72 -4.06 -2.79 3.18
N TYR A 73 -4.90 -1.88 3.69
CA TYR A 73 -6.24 -2.24 4.14
C TYR A 73 -7.04 -2.90 3.02
N LEU A 74 -6.98 -2.35 1.80
CA LEU A 74 -7.67 -2.90 0.63
C LEU A 74 -7.08 -4.24 0.19
N ALA A 75 -5.75 -4.36 0.09
CA ALA A 75 -5.08 -5.61 -0.25
C ALA A 75 -5.47 -6.73 0.73
N GLY A 76 -5.51 -6.42 2.03
CA GLY A 76 -5.95 -7.36 3.07
C GLY A 76 -7.43 -7.71 2.98
N LYS A 77 -8.32 -6.73 2.74
CA LYS A 77 -9.77 -6.95 2.69
C LYS A 77 -10.25 -7.61 1.40
N CYS A 78 -9.70 -7.23 0.27
CA CYS A 78 -10.13 -7.68 -1.05
C CYS A 78 -9.40 -8.96 -1.50
N HIS A 79 -8.14 -9.13 -1.09
CA HIS A 79 -7.28 -10.22 -1.57
C HIS A 79 -6.66 -11.06 -0.44
N SER A 80 -7.04 -10.83 0.83
CA SER A 80 -6.47 -11.54 1.99
C SER A 80 -4.93 -11.47 2.07
N MET A 81 -4.32 -10.44 1.49
CA MET A 81 -2.88 -10.24 1.51
C MET A 81 -2.41 -9.84 2.91
N LYS A 82 -1.16 -10.18 3.23
CA LYS A 82 -0.57 -9.93 4.55
C LYS A 82 0.72 -9.12 4.46
N PRO A 83 0.92 -8.16 5.37
CA PRO A 83 2.19 -7.47 5.48
C PRO A 83 3.32 -8.41 6.00
N ILE A 84 4.47 -8.50 5.29
CA ILE A 84 5.76 -9.15 5.71
C ILE A 84 7.01 -8.26 6.14
N LEU A 85 7.14 -6.92 5.88
CA LEU A 85 8.26 -5.95 6.07
C LEU A 85 7.77 -4.48 6.10
N SER A 86 8.08 -3.73 7.15
CA SER A 86 7.70 -2.33 7.28
C SER A 86 8.84 -1.38 6.92
N GLU A 87 8.51 -0.21 6.35
CA GLU A 87 9.50 0.86 6.16
C GLU A 87 9.84 1.48 7.52
N ASN A 88 11.13 1.58 7.81
CA ASN A 88 11.63 2.31 8.97
C ASN A 88 12.08 3.70 8.54
N THR A 89 11.31 4.71 8.93
CA THR A 89 11.53 6.12 8.58
C THR A 89 12.61 6.79 9.45
N GLY A 90 13.17 6.09 10.45
CA GLY A 90 14.13 6.65 11.39
C GLY A 90 13.52 7.70 12.34
N ALA A 91 12.19 7.72 12.48
CA ALA A 91 11.48 8.67 13.34
C ALA A 91 11.87 8.49 14.82
N THR A 92 11.81 9.59 15.59
CA THR A 92 12.02 9.60 17.04
C THR A 92 10.68 9.80 17.76
N PRO A 93 10.29 8.93 18.72
CA PRO A 93 11.00 7.75 19.20
C PRO A 93 11.07 6.63 18.14
N PRO A 94 12.10 5.76 18.18
CA PRO A 94 12.31 4.70 17.21
C PRO A 94 11.06 3.84 17.04
N GLY A 95 10.62 3.67 15.81
CA GLY A 95 9.44 2.87 15.50
C GLY A 95 9.19 2.79 14.01
N VAL A 96 8.51 1.72 13.64
CA VAL A 96 7.87 1.57 12.34
C VAL A 96 6.65 2.49 12.34
N GLY A 97 6.74 3.65 11.69
CA GLY A 97 5.62 4.59 11.58
C GLY A 97 6.02 6.02 11.22
N TYR A 98 5.01 6.83 10.87
CA TYR A 98 5.17 8.20 10.43
C TYR A 98 4.02 9.09 10.93
N TYR A 99 4.26 10.40 10.94
CA TYR A 99 3.29 11.39 11.41
C TYR A 99 2.52 11.98 10.23
N ALA A 100 1.18 12.00 10.31
CA ALA A 100 0.37 12.83 9.43
C ALA A 100 0.31 14.26 9.98
N VAL A 101 0.68 15.23 9.16
CA VAL A 101 0.71 16.65 9.54
C VAL A 101 -0.02 17.49 8.50
N ALA A 102 -0.70 18.54 8.96
CA ALA A 102 -1.23 19.60 8.10
C ALA A 102 -0.23 20.75 8.10
N VAL A 103 0.12 21.24 6.90
CA VAL A 103 1.06 22.35 6.71
C VAL A 103 0.31 23.52 6.10
N ALA A 104 0.47 24.70 6.68
CA ALA A 104 -0.14 25.94 6.21
C ALA A 104 0.92 27.05 6.08
N LYS A 105 0.65 28.02 5.21
CA LYS A 105 1.51 29.22 5.11
C LYS A 105 1.37 30.03 6.40
N LYS A 106 2.49 30.59 6.89
CA LYS A 106 2.47 31.46 8.08
C LYS A 106 1.49 32.63 7.95
N SER A 107 1.28 33.14 6.74
CA SER A 107 0.38 34.27 6.45
C SER A 107 -1.10 33.90 6.34
N SER A 108 -1.48 32.62 6.31
CA SER A 108 -2.87 32.23 6.03
C SER A 108 -3.78 32.29 7.26
N HIS A 109 -3.23 32.40 8.48
CA HIS A 109 -3.97 32.42 9.75
C HIS A 109 -5.01 31.30 9.92
N VAL A 110 -4.85 30.20 9.17
CA VAL A 110 -5.79 29.07 9.18
C VAL A 110 -5.51 28.20 10.39
N THR A 111 -6.54 27.89 11.17
CA THR A 111 -6.50 26.91 12.25
C THR A 111 -7.30 25.67 11.87
N ILE A 112 -7.22 24.62 12.71
CA ILE A 112 -7.97 23.39 12.46
C ILE A 112 -9.49 23.61 12.45
N GLN A 113 -9.98 24.67 13.11
CA GLN A 113 -11.39 25.02 13.16
C GLN A 113 -11.85 25.92 12.01
N THR A 114 -10.93 26.54 11.26
CA THR A 114 -11.26 27.55 10.24
C THR A 114 -10.93 27.08 8.82
N LEU A 115 -10.95 25.78 8.58
CA LEU A 115 -10.61 25.21 7.27
C LEU A 115 -11.82 25.10 6.34
N GLU A 116 -13.04 25.29 6.83
CA GLU A 116 -14.23 25.39 5.99
C GLU A 116 -14.08 26.52 4.96
N GLY A 117 -14.40 26.23 3.70
CA GLY A 117 -14.24 27.17 2.59
C GLY A 117 -12.79 27.41 2.15
N THR A 118 -11.80 26.79 2.79
CA THR A 118 -10.39 26.89 2.40
C THR A 118 -10.00 25.83 1.37
N LYS A 119 -8.92 26.11 0.62
CA LYS A 119 -8.33 25.15 -0.31
C LYS A 119 -7.29 24.30 0.40
N SER A 120 -7.32 23.00 0.20
CA SER A 120 -6.33 22.04 0.72
C SER A 120 -5.81 21.13 -0.38
N CYS A 121 -4.60 20.60 -0.14
CA CYS A 121 -3.89 19.70 -1.04
C CYS A 121 -3.63 18.38 -0.32
N HIS A 122 -3.79 17.27 -1.04
CA HIS A 122 -3.74 15.92 -0.49
C HIS A 122 -2.78 15.05 -1.27
N THR A 123 -2.20 14.05 -0.60
CA THR A 123 -1.32 13.08 -1.26
C THR A 123 -2.08 12.16 -2.21
N GLY A 124 -3.37 11.92 -1.94
CA GLY A 124 -4.27 11.15 -2.79
C GLY A 124 -5.49 10.67 -2.02
N VAL A 125 -6.55 10.31 -2.75
CA VAL A 125 -7.69 9.58 -2.18
C VAL A 125 -7.21 8.23 -1.67
N ASN A 126 -7.84 7.71 -0.61
CA ASN A 126 -7.47 6.43 0.00
C ASN A 126 -6.05 6.40 0.60
N LYS A 127 -5.31 7.52 0.62
CA LYS A 127 -4.02 7.60 1.33
C LYS A 127 -4.24 7.89 2.81
N THR A 128 -3.39 7.31 3.64
CA THR A 128 -3.46 7.38 5.09
C THR A 128 -3.32 8.82 5.58
N SER A 129 -2.19 9.48 5.33
CA SER A 129 -1.95 10.86 5.78
C SER A 129 -2.68 11.92 4.95
N GLY A 130 -2.98 11.61 3.69
CA GLY A 130 -3.60 12.55 2.76
C GLY A 130 -5.12 12.54 2.78
N TRP A 131 -5.76 11.46 3.25
CA TRP A 131 -7.21 11.29 3.16
C TRP A 131 -7.82 10.79 4.48
N PHE A 132 -7.52 9.56 4.89
CA PHE A 132 -8.19 8.94 6.05
C PHE A 132 -7.96 9.70 7.36
N VAL A 133 -6.71 10.04 7.66
CA VAL A 133 -6.35 10.75 8.89
C VAL A 133 -6.88 12.19 8.90
N PRO A 134 -6.82 12.94 7.78
CA PRO A 134 -7.46 14.22 7.75
C PRO A 134 -8.95 14.09 8.09
N MET A 135 -9.66 13.28 7.30
CA MET A 135 -11.09 13.03 7.44
C MET A 135 -11.51 12.60 8.86
N SER A 136 -10.76 11.72 9.52
CA SER A 136 -11.12 11.22 10.86
C SER A 136 -11.20 12.32 11.92
N VAL A 137 -10.43 13.40 11.79
CA VAL A 137 -10.46 14.52 12.75
C VAL A 137 -11.60 15.50 12.50
N LEU A 138 -12.28 15.42 11.34
CA LEU A 138 -13.20 16.47 10.90
C LEU A 138 -14.63 16.11 11.07
N PHE A 139 -14.88 14.84 10.85
CA PHE A 139 -16.16 14.26 11.10
C PHE A 139 -16.64 14.44 12.55
N PRO A 140 -15.81 14.44 13.62
CA PRO A 140 -16.29 14.81 14.95
C PRO A 140 -16.73 16.28 15.10
N HIS A 141 -16.34 17.18 14.20
CA HIS A 141 -16.78 18.59 14.20
C HIS A 141 -17.95 18.86 13.24
N GLN A 142 -18.24 17.95 12.30
CA GLN A 142 -19.40 18.04 11.41
C GLN A 142 -20.60 17.30 12.02
N ASN A 143 -21.34 17.99 12.88
CA ASN A 143 -22.59 17.47 13.42
C ASN A 143 -23.57 17.10 12.27
N ASN A 144 -23.90 15.81 12.22
CA ASN A 144 -25.17 15.27 11.72
C ASN A 144 -25.46 15.33 10.21
N GLN A 145 -24.49 15.62 9.34
CA GLN A 145 -24.69 15.53 7.89
C GLN A 145 -23.47 14.84 7.29
N LEU A 146 -23.66 13.56 6.92
CA LEU A 146 -23.01 12.78 5.86
C LEU A 146 -23.03 11.30 6.28
N GLN A 147 -24.16 10.64 6.01
CA GLN A 147 -24.18 9.20 5.78
C GLN A 147 -23.37 8.91 4.51
N LEU A 148 -22.03 8.89 4.61
CA LEU A 148 -21.18 8.53 3.46
C LEU A 148 -20.45 7.19 3.63
N ALA A 149 -20.70 6.46 4.72
CA ALA A 149 -19.97 5.20 4.98
C ALA A 149 -20.85 3.96 5.18
N SER A 150 -22.18 4.03 5.08
CA SER A 150 -23.06 2.88 5.35
C SER A 150 -23.62 2.18 4.10
N ALA A 151 -23.22 2.54 2.88
CA ALA A 151 -23.82 1.99 1.66
C ALA A 151 -22.85 1.44 0.59
N PHE A 152 -21.56 1.26 0.90
CA PHE A 152 -20.68 0.52 0.01
C PHE A 152 -20.25 -0.77 0.70
N SER A 153 -20.95 -1.86 0.40
CA SER A 153 -20.52 -3.20 0.80
C SER A 153 -19.06 -3.40 0.39
N ILE A 154 -18.26 -4.10 1.21
CA ILE A 154 -16.84 -4.38 0.92
C ILE A 154 -16.66 -4.96 -0.50
N LYS A 155 -17.62 -5.77 -0.96
CA LYS A 155 -17.66 -6.29 -2.34
C LYS A 155 -17.73 -5.19 -3.39
N VAL A 156 -18.56 -4.16 -3.17
CA VAL A 156 -18.67 -3.02 -4.09
C VAL A 156 -17.40 -2.20 -4.04
N VAL A 157 -16.83 -1.93 -2.85
CA VAL A 157 -15.54 -1.26 -2.70
C VAL A 157 -14.47 -1.99 -3.52
N CYS A 158 -14.25 -3.29 -3.31
CA CYS A 158 -13.29 -4.08 -4.08
C CYS A 158 -13.52 -4.09 -5.60
N LEU A 159 -14.76 -3.89 -6.05
CA LEU A 159 -15.12 -3.84 -7.48
C LEU A 159 -14.97 -2.46 -8.13
N VAL A 160 -15.18 -1.37 -7.37
CA VAL A 160 -15.22 0.01 -7.91
C VAL A 160 -13.98 0.85 -7.57
N LEU A 161 -13.08 0.35 -6.73
CA LEU A 161 -11.84 1.05 -6.36
C LEU A 161 -10.95 1.50 -7.53
N PRO A 162 -10.82 0.76 -8.65
CA PRO A 162 -10.05 1.23 -9.80
C PRO A 162 -10.54 2.56 -10.39
N TRP A 163 -11.75 3.00 -10.02
CA TRP A 163 -12.43 4.17 -10.59
C TRP A 163 -12.36 5.43 -9.72
N PHE A 164 -11.81 5.35 -8.49
CA PHE A 164 -11.89 6.45 -7.52
C PHE A 164 -10.66 7.36 -7.45
N GLU A 165 -9.67 7.20 -8.32
CA GLU A 165 -8.44 7.99 -8.26
C GLU A 165 -8.37 9.08 -9.32
N SER A 166 -8.89 10.27 -8.96
CA SER A 166 -8.32 11.54 -9.46
C SER A 166 -8.96 12.75 -8.75
N VAL A 167 -8.44 13.13 -7.58
CA VAL A 167 -8.67 14.48 -7.04
C VAL A 167 -7.37 15.00 -6.42
N ASN A 168 -6.64 15.84 -7.16
CA ASN A 168 -5.37 16.43 -6.71
C ASN A 168 -5.57 17.59 -5.71
N CYS A 169 -6.81 18.08 -5.57
CA CYS A 169 -7.20 19.12 -4.62
C CYS A 169 -8.65 18.87 -4.16
N ALA A 170 -8.82 18.18 -3.03
CA ALA A 170 -10.10 18.05 -2.33
C ALA A 170 -10.04 18.89 -1.05
N PRO A 171 -11.14 19.49 -0.57
CA PRO A 171 -11.16 20.20 0.71
C PRO A 171 -11.05 19.21 1.90
N LEU A 172 -10.09 19.39 2.81
CA LEU A 172 -9.87 18.61 4.04
C LEU A 172 -9.40 19.49 5.22
N ILE A 173 -9.41 18.86 6.38
CA ILE A 173 -9.13 19.34 7.74
C ILE A 173 -8.43 18.11 8.50
N ALA A 174 -7.70 18.15 9.67
CA ALA A 174 -6.73 17.06 10.12
C ALA A 174 -6.39 16.59 11.60
N LYS A 175 -5.87 15.32 11.78
CA LYS A 175 -4.64 14.77 12.53
C LYS A 175 -4.69 13.39 13.31
N GLU A 176 -3.77 12.44 13.00
CA GLU A 176 -3.53 11.12 13.69
C GLU A 176 -2.15 10.48 13.29
N LYS A 177 -1.58 9.53 14.08
CA LYS A 177 -0.27 8.85 13.84
C LYS A 177 -0.46 7.49 13.15
N GLN A 178 0.35 7.13 12.14
CA GLN A 178 0.11 5.93 11.30
C GLN A 178 1.39 5.20 10.86
N GLN A 179 1.26 4.03 10.22
CA GLN A 179 2.34 3.08 9.98
C GLN A 179 2.48 2.70 8.49
N GLN A 180 3.71 2.62 7.97
CA GLN A 180 4.03 2.40 6.54
C GLN A 180 4.56 0.97 6.32
N PHE A 181 4.09 0.24 5.29
CA PHE A 181 4.47 -1.16 5.08
C PHE A 181 4.70 -1.53 3.58
N ILE A 182 5.62 -2.44 3.26
CA ILE A 182 6.09 -2.74 1.88
C ILE A 182 5.69 -4.16 1.38
N LEU A 183 4.43 -4.61 1.18
CA LEU A 183 4.23 -6.08 1.25
C LEU A 183 3.19 -6.83 0.41
N TRP A 184 3.72 -7.82 -0.33
CA TRP A 184 3.53 -9.26 -0.07
C TRP A 184 4.67 -10.11 -0.68
N ILE A 185 4.81 -11.41 -0.36
CA ILE A 185 5.58 -12.44 -1.09
C ILE A 185 4.63 -13.65 -1.19
N GLN A 186 4.27 -14.10 -2.41
CA GLN A 186 3.45 -15.31 -2.61
C GLN A 186 4.21 -16.61 -2.36
N ARG A 187 5.55 -16.55 -2.40
CA ARG A 187 6.47 -17.67 -2.25
C ARG A 187 7.76 -17.24 -1.55
N CYS A 188 7.89 -17.53 -0.26
CA CYS A 188 9.22 -17.90 0.22
C CYS A 188 9.54 -19.26 -0.43
N CYS A 189 10.78 -19.47 -0.85
CA CYS A 189 11.26 -20.82 -1.12
C CYS A 189 10.95 -21.76 0.05
#